data_AF-A0A353BGM3-F1
#
_entry.id   AF-A0A353BGM3-F1
#
_cell.length_a   1.000
_cell.length_b   1.000
_cell.length_c   1.000
_cell.angle_alpha   90.00
_cell.angle_beta   90.00
_cell.angle_gamma   90.00
#
_symmetry.space_group_name_H-M   'P 1'
#
loop_
_entity.id
_entity.type
_entity.pdbx_description
1 polymer ?
#
loop_
_entity_poly.entity_id
_entity_poly.type
_entity_poly.pdbx_seq_one_letter_code
_entity_poly.pdbx_strand_id
1 'polypeptide(L)' 'QQAVELFNQAIAKREDYSLAYFNLGLAYEDTEKFDAAIKAWEKVLTLQPTHEEARRKLATYRARRV' A
#
# COMPACT_ATOMS: atom_id res chain seq x y z
N GLN A 1 -0.67 12.35 10.63
CA GLN A 1 -1.83 11.72 9.96
C GLN A 1 -2.02 10.34 10.57
N GLN A 2 -3.08 10.16 11.35
CA GLN A 2 -3.21 9.04 12.31
C GLN A 2 -3.35 7.65 11.64
N ALA A 3 -3.85 7.59 10.40
CA ALA A 3 -4.05 6.32 9.68
C ALA A 3 -2.73 5.57 9.43
N VAL A 4 -1.68 6.28 8.98
CA VAL A 4 -0.36 5.70 8.71
C VAL A 4 0.24 5.08 9.98
N GLU A 5 0.14 5.78 11.11
CA GLU A 5 0.64 5.27 12.41
C GLU A 5 -0.12 4.03 12.87
N LEU A 6 -1.45 4.02 12.73
CA LEU A 6 -2.27 2.87 13.08
C LEU A 6 -1.96 1.64 12.21
N PHE A 7 -1.76 1.83 10.90
CA PHE A 7 -1.38 0.72 10.02
C PHE A 7 0.03 0.22 10.30
N ASN A 8 0.98 1.11 10.60
CA ASN A 8 2.33 0.69 11.01
C ASN A 8 2.32 -0.13 12.31
N GLN A 9 1.49 0.24 13.28
CA GLN A 9 1.30 -0.58 14.49
C GLN A 9 0.66 -1.93 14.19
N ALA A 10 -0.32 -1.98 13.28
CA ALA A 10 -0.93 -3.23 12.85
C ALA A 10 0.09 -4.14 12.14
N ILE A 11 0.92 -3.57 11.28
CA ILE A 11 2.01 -4.26 10.58
C ILE A 11 3.06 -4.77 11.57
N ALA A 12 3.43 -3.98 12.58
CA ALA A 12 4.36 -4.41 13.62
C ALA A 12 3.85 -5.60 14.45
N LYS A 13 2.52 -5.76 14.55
CA LYS A 13 1.91 -6.94 15.20
C LYS A 13 1.74 -8.12 14.26
N ARG A 14 1.54 -7.84 12.96
CA ARG A 14 1.28 -8.83 11.91
C ARG A 14 1.89 -8.38 10.59
N GLU A 15 3.12 -8.79 10.36
CA GLU A 15 3.88 -8.41 9.16
C GLU A 15 3.31 -9.01 7.86
N ASP A 16 2.46 -10.02 7.97
CA ASP A 16 1.76 -10.72 6.89
C ASP A 16 0.38 -10.13 6.58
N TYR A 17 -0.01 -9.02 7.23
CA TYR A 17 -1.34 -8.47 7.08
C TYR A 17 -1.48 -7.61 5.81
N SER A 18 -1.70 -8.28 4.67
CA SER A 18 -1.80 -7.65 3.34
C SER A 18 -2.76 -6.45 3.31
N LEU A 19 -3.92 -6.55 3.97
CA LEU A 19 -4.91 -5.46 4.00
C LEU A 19 -4.41 -4.19 4.72
N ALA A 20 -3.56 -4.33 5.75
CA ALA A 20 -2.97 -3.18 6.41
C ALA A 20 -1.99 -2.44 5.48
N TYR A 21 -1.19 -3.17 4.69
CA TYR A 21 -0.35 -2.54 3.66
C TYR A 21 -1.18 -1.89 2.55
N PHE A 22 -2.31 -2.48 2.17
CA PHE A 22 -3.19 -1.89 1.17
C PHE A 22 -3.75 -0.54 1.63
N ASN A 23 -4.28 -0.51 2.85
CA ASN A 23 -4.82 0.73 3.45
C ASN A 23 -3.72 1.75 3.76
N LEU A 24 -2.52 1.30 4.11
CA LEU A 24 -1.35 2.17 4.24
C LEU A 24 -1.01 2.83 2.89
N GLY A 25 -1.09 2.08 1.79
CA GLY A 25 -0.93 2.62 0.44
C GLY A 25 -1.98 3.68 0.10
N LEU A 26 -3.24 3.43 0.43
CA LEU A 26 -4.33 4.42 0.27
C LEU A 26 -4.08 5.68 1.12
N ALA A 27 -3.64 5.54 2.37
CA ALA A 27 -3.33 6.69 3.23
C ALA A 27 -2.16 7.53 2.68
N TYR A 28 -1.16 6.88 2.08
CA TYR A 28 -0.08 7.59 1.40
C TYR A 28 -0.53 8.25 0.10
N GLU A 29 -1.41 7.62 -0.68
CA GLU A 29 -2.04 8.22 -1.86
C GLU A 29 -2.80 9.50 -1.49
N ASP A 30 -3.56 9.48 -0.39
CA ASP A 30 -4.34 10.61 0.12
C ASP A 30 -3.46 11.78 0.61
N THR A 31 -2.17 11.52 0.87
CA THR A 31 -1.16 12.57 1.16
C THR A 31 -0.23 12.87 0.01
N GLU A 32 -0.57 12.41 -1.18
CA GLU A 32 0.25 12.59 -2.38
C GLU A 32 1.67 11.99 -2.26
N LYS A 33 1.89 11.11 -1.28
CA LYS A 33 3.14 10.38 -1.06
C LYS A 33 3.19 9.14 -1.95
N PHE A 34 3.13 9.35 -3.25
CA PHE A 34 2.94 8.27 -4.23
C PHE A 34 4.05 7.20 -4.20
N ASP A 35 5.30 7.58 -3.94
CA ASP A 35 6.40 6.60 -3.80
C ASP A 35 6.19 5.66 -2.60
N ALA A 36 5.68 6.17 -1.48
CA ALA A 36 5.37 5.36 -0.31
C ALA A 36 4.13 4.48 -0.57
N ALA A 37 3.12 5.01 -1.28
CA ALA A 37 1.94 4.26 -1.68
C ALA A 37 2.30 3.05 -2.57
N ILE A 38 3.16 3.26 -3.57
CA ILE A 38 3.67 2.20 -4.45
C ILE A 38 4.35 1.10 -3.64
N LYS A 39 5.29 1.44 -2.75
CA LYS A 39 5.98 0.44 -1.91
C LYS A 39 5.01 -0.36 -1.05
N ALA A 40 3.98 0.28 -0.51
CA ALA A 40 2.96 -0.39 0.28
C ALA A 40 2.16 -1.39 -0.57
N TRP A 41 1.68 -1.01 -1.75
CA TRP A 41 0.97 -1.92 -2.66
C TRP A 41 1.86 -3.03 -3.24
N GLU A 42 3.16 -2.80 -3.45
CA GLU A 42 4.11 -3.85 -3.82
C GLU A 42 4.23 -4.92 -2.72
N LYS A 43 4.21 -4.49 -1.46
CA LYS A 43 4.18 -5.42 -0.33
C LYS A 43 2.88 -6.22 -0.28
N VAL A 44 1.73 -5.60 -0.60
CA VAL A 44 0.46 -6.32 -0.76
C VAL A 44 0.58 -7.44 -1.78
N LEU A 45 1.12 -7.15 -2.97
CA LEU A 45 1.29 -8.17 -4.02
C LEU A 45 2.34 -9.23 -3.69
N THR A 46 3.31 -8.91 -2.83
CA THR A 46 4.28 -9.90 -2.32
C THR A 46 3.59 -10.90 -1.39
N LEU A 47 2.66 -10.43 -0.54
CA LEU A 47 1.90 -11.27 0.40
C LEU A 47 0.71 -11.97 -0.25
N GLN A 48 0.04 -11.28 -1.17
CA GLN A 48 -1.14 -11.73 -1.88
C GLN A 48 -1.04 -11.33 -3.37
N PRO A 49 -0.36 -12.16 -4.19
CA PRO A 49 -0.17 -11.88 -5.62
C PRO A 49 -1.46 -11.74 -6.41
N THR A 50 -2.56 -12.31 -5.91
CA THR A 50 -3.90 -12.27 -6.52
C THR A 50 -4.69 -11.02 -6.14
N HIS A 51 -4.13 -10.07 -5.39
CA HIS A 51 -4.83 -8.86 -4.97
C HIS A 51 -5.00 -7.87 -6.15
N GLU A 52 -6.11 -8.01 -6.87
CA GLU A 52 -6.37 -7.26 -8.10
C GLU A 52 -6.34 -5.75 -7.92
N GLU A 53 -6.87 -5.25 -6.80
CA GLU A 53 -6.95 -3.81 -6.57
C GLU A 53 -5.58 -3.16 -6.34
N ALA A 54 -4.69 -3.80 -5.58
CA ALA A 54 -3.30 -3.36 -5.42
C ALA A 54 -2.56 -3.36 -6.76
N ARG A 55 -2.80 -4.37 -7.60
CA ARG A 55 -2.25 -4.44 -8.97
C ARG A 55 -2.76 -3.28 -9.84
N ARG A 56 -4.05 -2.96 -9.77
CA ARG A 56 -4.65 -1.83 -10.50
C ARG A 56 -4.05 -0.51 -10.06
N LYS A 57 -3.93 -0.28 -8.73
CA LYS A 57 -3.29 0.92 -8.19
C LYS A 57 -1.86 1.07 -8.72
N LEU A 58 -1.02 0.03 -8.59
CA LEU A 58 0.35 0.05 -9.10
C LEU A 58 0.44 0.33 -10.60
N ALA A 59 -0.42 -0.27 -11.42
CA ALA A 59 -0.45 -0.02 -12.86
C ALA A 59 -0.73 1.46 -13.16
N THR A 60 -1.73 2.06 -12.51
CA THR A 60 -2.07 3.48 -12.65
C THR A 60 -0.90 4.39 -12.29
N TYR A 61 -0.22 4.12 -11.17
CA TYR A 61 0.88 4.97 -10.70
C TYR A 61 2.17 4.78 -11.47
N ARG A 62 2.48 3.55 -11.91
CA ARG A 62 3.63 3.30 -12.79
C ARG A 62 3.45 3.96 -14.14
N ALA A 63 2.23 3.93 -14.70
CA ALA A 63 1.93 4.60 -15.97
C ALA A 63 2.03 6.13 -15.91
N ARG A 64 1.78 6.74 -14.75
CA ARG A 64 1.94 8.20 -14.54
C ARG A 64 3.38 8.68 -14.34
N ARG A 65 4.33 7.75 -14.12
CA ARG A 65 5.75 8.07 -13.91
C ARG A 65 6.57 8.01 -15.20
N VAL A 66 5.95 7.65 -16.32
CA VAL A 66 6.54 7.61 -17.68
C VAL A 66 6.16 8.88 -18.41
#